data_AF-A0AAV3U1I8-F1
#
_entry.id   AF-A0AAV3U1I8-F1
#
_cell.length_a   1.000
_cell.length_b   1.000
_cell.length_c   1.000
_cell.angle_alpha   90.00
_cell.angle_beta   90.00
_cell.angle_gamma   90.00
#
_symmetry.space_group_name_H-M   'P 1'
#
loop_
_entity.id
_entity.type
_entity.pdbx_description
1 polymer ?
#
loop_
_entity_poly.entity_id
_entity_poly.type
_entity_poly.pdbx_seq_one_letter_code
_entity_poly.pdbx_strand_id
1 'polypeptide(L)' 'MAFSPEEKQALLAVKGVGPTVVQRFEEVGVDSFAKLSKFEAKALAQLVADMLGSTCWALSY' A
#
# COMPACT_ATOMS: atom_id res chain seq x y z
N MET A 1 -7.46 12.22 3.90
CA MET A 1 -8.52 11.81 2.96
C MET A 1 -8.36 10.30 2.76
N ALA A 2 -9.18 9.65 1.94
CA ALA A 2 -9.09 8.21 1.67
C ALA A 2 -8.95 8.01 0.16
N PHE A 3 -8.37 6.88 -0.26
CA PHE A 3 -8.28 6.56 -1.68
C PHE A 3 -9.67 6.47 -2.32
N SER A 4 -9.74 6.88 -3.59
CA SER A 4 -10.94 6.72 -4.41
C SER A 4 -11.26 5.23 -4.59
N PRO A 5 -12.53 4.85 -4.80
CA PRO A 5 -12.92 3.45 -5.02
C PRO A 5 -12.13 2.77 -6.13
N GLU A 6 -11.86 3.51 -7.21
CA GLU A 6 -11.08 3.07 -8.36
C GLU A 6 -9.61 2.82 -8.00
N GLU A 7 -9.01 3.73 -7.22
CA GLU A 7 -7.63 3.60 -6.73
C GLU A 7 -7.50 2.41 -5.77
N LYS A 8 -8.50 2.21 -4.89
CA LYS A 8 -8.56 1.04 -3.99
C LYS A 8 -8.67 -0.26 -4.78
N GLN A 9 -9.50 -0.31 -5.83
CA GLN A 9 -9.60 -1.49 -6.70
C GLN A 9 -8.30 -1.78 -7.43
N ALA A 10 -7.66 -0.75 -7.98
CA ALA A 10 -6.36 -0.88 -8.64
C ALA A 10 -5.28 -1.39 -7.67
N LEU A 11 -5.27 -0.91 -6.42
CA LEU A 11 -4.40 -1.40 -5.36
C LEU A 11 -4.71 -2.86 -5.02
N LEU A 12 -5.98 -3.22 -4.76
CA LEU A 12 -6.39 -4.59 -4.44
C LEU A 12 -6.17 -5.60 -5.56
N ALA A 13 -6.07 -5.13 -6.82
CA ALA A 13 -5.71 -5.97 -7.95
C ALA A 13 -4.23 -6.38 -7.95
N VAL A 14 -3.37 -5.67 -7.21
CA VAL A 14 -1.96 -6.01 -7.05
C VAL A 14 -1.82 -7.16 -6.06
N LYS A 15 -1.19 -8.25 -6.52
CA LYS A 15 -0.92 -9.42 -5.68
C LYS A 15 -0.11 -9.03 -4.44
N GLY A 16 -0.68 -9.26 -3.25
CA GLY A 16 -0.08 -8.91 -1.95
C GLY A 16 -0.62 -7.62 -1.33
N VAL A 17 -1.42 -6.84 -2.06
CA VAL A 17 -2.13 -5.68 -1.51
C VAL A 17 -3.51 -6.11 -1.06
N GLY A 18 -3.69 -6.20 0.26
CA GLY A 18 -5.00 -6.44 0.88
C GLY A 18 -5.67 -5.14 1.34
N PRO A 19 -6.94 -5.20 1.76
CA PRO A 19 -7.66 -4.05 2.32
C PRO A 19 -6.93 -3.45 3.54
N THR A 20 -6.23 -4.28 4.32
CA THR A 20 -5.38 -3.86 5.43
C THR A 20 -4.22 -2.95 4.98
N VAL A 21 -3.59 -3.26 3.84
CA VAL A 21 -2.47 -2.44 3.29
C VAL A 21 -2.98 -1.08 2.85
N VAL A 22 -4.15 -1.04 2.19
CA VAL A 22 -4.82 0.20 1.79
C VAL A 22 -5.15 1.07 3.01
N GLN A 23 -5.68 0.46 4.08
CA GLN A 23 -5.95 1.17 5.32
C GLN A 23 -4.67 1.74 5.94
N ARG A 24 -3.55 0.98 5.94
CA ARG A 24 -2.28 1.49 6.45
C ARG A 24 -1.78 2.70 5.65
N PHE A 25 -1.88 2.67 4.32
CA PHE A 25 -1.52 3.84 3.51
C PHE A 25 -2.28 5.10 3.96
N GLU A 26 -3.58 4.98 4.22
CA GLU A 26 -4.41 6.09 4.72
C GLU A 26 -3.93 6.57 6.10
N GLU A 27 -3.56 5.67 7.00
CA GLU A 27 -3.01 5.98 8.33
C GLU A 27 -1.64 6.68 8.26
N VAL A 28 -0.79 6.35 7.29
CA VAL A 28 0.48 7.07 7.05
C VAL A 28 0.28 8.38 6.28
N GLY A 29 -0.96 8.72 5.91
CA GLY A 29 -1.32 9.96 5.20
C GLY A 29 -1.18 9.90 3.68
N VAL A 30 -1.00 8.69 3.14
CA VAL A 30 -1.02 8.40 1.70
C VAL A 30 -2.45 8.02 1.31
N ASP A 31 -3.14 8.94 0.67
CA ASP A 31 -4.58 8.85 0.39
C ASP A 31 -4.94 9.08 -1.08
N SER A 32 -3.95 9.08 -1.96
CA SER A 32 -4.12 9.24 -3.41
C SER A 32 -2.90 8.73 -4.17
N PHE A 33 -3.08 8.35 -5.44
CA PHE A 33 -1.98 7.98 -6.33
C PHE A 33 -1.00 9.12 -6.56
N ALA A 34 -1.43 10.38 -6.48
CA ALA A 34 -0.54 11.53 -6.59
C ALA A 34 0.45 11.64 -5.41
N LYS A 35 0.04 11.21 -4.21
CA LYS A 35 0.97 11.06 -3.08
C LYS A 35 1.76 9.77 -3.22
N LEU A 36 1.08 8.67 -3.53
CA LEU A 36 1.70 7.35 -3.65
C LEU A 36 2.78 7.31 -4.72
N SER A 37 2.65 8.07 -5.82
CA SER A 37 3.67 8.18 -6.89
C SER A 37 4.89 9.01 -6.51
N LYS A 38 4.79 9.88 -5.49
CA LYS A 38 5.94 10.59 -4.91
C LYS A 38 6.77 9.68 -4.01
N PHE A 39 6.16 8.61 -3.53
CA PHE A 39 6.84 7.57 -2.77
C PHE A 39 7.20 6.42 -3.72
N GLU A 40 8.35 5.79 -3.50
CA GLU A 40 8.69 4.61 -4.26
C GLU A 40 7.73 3.49 -3.84
N ALA A 41 6.95 2.93 -4.79
CA ALA A 41 5.92 1.94 -4.49
C ALA A 41 6.48 0.75 -3.67
N LYS A 42 7.71 0.35 -3.97
CA LYS A 42 8.43 -0.70 -3.23
C LYS A 42 8.81 -0.29 -1.81
N ALA A 43 9.27 0.95 -1.60
CA ALA A 43 9.63 1.46 -0.28
C ALA A 43 8.40 1.64 0.62
N LEU A 44 7.29 2.15 0.07
CA LEU A 44 6.02 2.26 0.78
C LEU A 44 5.44 0.88 1.13
N ALA A 45 5.49 -0.04 0.16
CA ALA A 45 5.07 -1.42 0.36
C ALA A 45 5.88 -2.12 1.45
N GLN A 46 7.20 -1.92 1.44
CA GLN A 46 8.11 -2.47 2.43
C GLN A 46 7.83 -1.88 3.82
N LEU A 47 7.67 -0.55 3.92
CA LEU A 47 7.35 0.13 5.18
C LEU A 47 6.03 -0.35 5.78
N VAL A 48 5.00 -0.55 4.94
CA VAL A 48 3.71 -1.08 5.37
C VAL A 48 3.79 -2.56 5.72
N ALA A 49 4.56 -3.37 4.98
CA ALA A 49 4.82 -4.77 5.29
C ALA A 49 5.54 -4.94 6.63
N ASP A 50 6.56 -4.12 6.88
CA ASP A 50 7.30 -4.08 8.14
C ASP A 50 6.40 -3.64 9.30
N MET A 51 5.56 -2.60 9.11
CA MET A 51 4.56 -2.17 10.11
C MET A 51 3.51 -3.24 10.42
N LEU A 52 3.14 -4.06 9.43
CA LEU A 52 2.16 -5.15 9.59
C LEU A 52 2.78 -6.45 10.09
N GLY A 53 4.11 -6.51 10.28
CA GLY A 53 4.83 -7.75 10.59
C GLY A 53 4.64 -8.84 9.51
N SER A 54 4.18 -8.44 8.32
CA SER A 54 3.82 -9.33 7.23
C SER A 54 5.01 -9.42 6.28
N THR A 55 5.89 -10.40 6.51
CA THR A 55 7.08 -10.66 5.67
C THR A 55 6.75 -11.12 4.25
N CYS A 56 5.48 -11.41 3.95
CA CYS A 56 5.01 -12.00 2.70
C CYS A 56 5.21 -11.11 1.45
N TRP A 57 5.58 -9.84 1.61
CA TRP A 57 5.85 -8.95 0.47
C TRP A 57 7.34 -8.79 0.15
N ALA A 58 8.23 -9.05 1.12
CA ALA A 58 9.67 -8.91 0.97
C ALA A 58 10.39 -10.22 0.58
N LEU A 59 9.74 -11.38 0.78
CA LEU A 59 10.35 -12.70 0.64
C LEU A 59 9.66 -13.58 -0.43
N SER A 60 9.64 -13.10 -1.66
CA SER A 60 9.60 -13.99 -2.82
C SER A 60 10.71 -13.57 -3.78
N TYR A 61 11.92 -14.01 -3.43
CA TYR A 61 13.05 -14.16 -4.34
C TYR A 61 13.66 -15.53 -4.08
#